data_AF-A0A8J7EHU5-F1
#
_entry.id   AF-A0A8J7EHU5-F1
#
_cell.length_a   1.000
_cell.length_b   1.000
_cell.length_c   1.000
_cell.angle_alpha   90.00
_cell.angle_beta   90.00
_cell.angle_gamma   90.00
#
_symmetry.space_group_name_H-M   'P 1'
#
loop_
_entity.id
_entity.type
_entity.pdbx_description
1 polymer ?
#
loop_
_entity_poly.entity_id
_entity_poly.type
_entity_poly.pdbx_seq_one_letter_code
_entity_poly.pdbx_strand_id
1 'polypeptide(L)'
;MKQSFEYPVLLQSLLNRQQTLNKFATQLDNSIQLFGLASIPLSQDSLWECQFQRLVSWLYVLYWEFGKKADIQFLIDLFQAYGLDPDGLCREHPKLVRALRTIAQHSVVSHNSEPDRRTHQVCQKWFDSTCRLLAPSEDKDWQICLLQLVNEAEKFFDALHQCLLFIKDDESCNEMLEQWKLRREKRLSPWDYDALIRELMSDLGIEGQKQVTTIRKRYQSQWDRYLQSLTNSDDFKENVKRCILDTLLDKTEILMPLGTDDIIQVFHVEAGDREIGKLLGLARNLFRNNSYLTKDELLNELKKNKIKDKG
;
A
#
# COMPACT_ATOMS: atom_id res chain seq x y z
N MET A 1 20.89 -37.55 -3.10
CA MET A 1 21.20 -37.30 -1.67
C MET A 1 22.39 -36.32 -1.45
N LYS A 2 22.68 -35.37 -2.36
CA LYS A 2 23.77 -34.37 -2.23
C LYS A 2 23.31 -32.90 -2.27
N GLN A 3 22.01 -32.62 -2.43
CA GLN A 3 21.50 -31.25 -2.66
C GLN A 3 21.03 -30.50 -1.39
N SER A 4 20.98 -31.13 -0.21
CA SER A 4 20.50 -30.43 1.01
C SER A 4 21.52 -29.45 1.62
N PHE A 5 22.79 -29.50 1.19
CA PHE A 5 23.84 -28.61 1.71
C PHE A 5 23.86 -27.22 1.07
N GLU A 6 23.21 -27.00 -0.07
CA GLU A 6 23.30 -25.73 -0.81
C GLU A 6 22.38 -24.65 -0.23
N TYR A 7 21.19 -25.01 0.27
CA TYR A 7 20.20 -24.02 0.71
C TYR A 7 20.63 -23.18 1.93
N PRO A 8 21.17 -23.75 3.03
CA PRO A 8 21.66 -22.95 4.15
C PRO A 8 22.76 -21.98 3.74
N VAL A 9 23.62 -22.38 2.79
CA VAL A 9 24.69 -21.52 2.24
C VAL A 9 24.10 -20.35 1.45
N LEU A 10 23.10 -20.62 0.62
CA LEU A 10 22.40 -19.58 -0.15
C LEU A 10 21.65 -18.59 0.75
N LEU A 11 20.97 -19.05 1.80
CA LEU A 11 20.34 -18.16 2.77
C LEU A 11 21.37 -17.33 3.54
N GLN A 12 22.49 -17.93 3.93
CA GLN A 12 23.56 -17.20 4.59
C GLN A 12 24.16 -16.13 3.66
N SER A 13 24.29 -16.41 2.36
CA SER A 13 24.68 -15.42 1.34
C SER A 13 23.72 -14.22 1.36
N LEU A 14 22.41 -14.46 1.33
CA LEU A 14 21.40 -13.39 1.39
C LEU A 14 21.49 -12.56 2.68
N LEU A 15 21.67 -13.22 3.84
CA LEU A 15 21.85 -12.52 5.12
C LEU A 15 23.11 -11.65 5.13
N ASN A 16 24.22 -12.17 4.62
CA ASN A 16 25.49 -11.42 4.53
C ASN A 16 25.36 -10.22 3.60
N ARG A 17 24.64 -10.36 2.48
CA ARG A 17 24.35 -9.26 1.54
C ARG A 17 23.47 -8.20 2.20
N GLN A 18 22.43 -8.59 2.93
CA GLN A 18 21.58 -7.68 3.70
C GLN A 18 22.37 -6.89 4.75
N GLN A 19 23.28 -7.54 5.48
CA GLN A 19 24.18 -6.87 6.43
C GLN A 19 25.15 -5.91 5.74
N THR A 20 25.70 -6.31 4.59
CA THR A 20 26.61 -5.48 3.78
C THR A 20 25.91 -4.22 3.28
N LEU A 21 24.68 -4.36 2.76
CA LEU A 21 23.85 -3.23 2.34
C LEU A 21 23.58 -2.26 3.48
N ASN A 22 23.21 -2.76 4.66
CA ASN A 22 23.00 -1.92 5.84
C ASN A 22 24.27 -1.20 6.25
N LYS A 23 25.41 -1.90 6.31
CA LYS A 23 26.69 -1.29 6.65
C LYS A 23 27.06 -0.19 5.66
N PHE A 24 26.86 -0.41 4.37
CA PHE A 24 27.16 0.58 3.34
C PHE A 24 26.22 1.78 3.42
N ALA A 25 24.91 1.56 3.60
CA ALA A 25 23.94 2.64 3.77
C ALA A 25 24.27 3.51 5.00
N THR A 26 24.65 2.89 6.12
CA THR A 26 25.07 3.62 7.33
C THR A 26 26.40 4.37 7.13
N GLN A 27 27.30 3.86 6.28
CA GLN A 27 28.52 4.59 5.91
C GLN A 27 28.26 5.82 5.05
N LEU A 28 27.22 5.80 4.21
CA LEU A 28 26.78 6.98 3.47
C LEU A 28 26.18 8.02 4.41
N ASP A 29 25.31 7.59 5.32
CA ASP A 29 24.75 8.45 6.34
C ASP A 29 24.32 7.63 7.56
N ASN A 30 24.79 8.03 8.74
CA ASN A 30 24.56 7.30 9.99
C ASN A 30 23.07 7.17 10.38
N SER A 31 22.20 8.04 9.85
CA SER A 31 20.76 7.97 10.09
C SER A 31 20.05 6.93 9.20
N ILE A 32 20.72 6.45 8.15
CA ILE A 32 20.15 5.52 7.17
C ILE A 32 20.49 4.08 7.53
N GLN A 33 19.42 3.32 7.74
CA GLN A 33 19.44 1.87 7.86
C GLN A 33 18.40 1.35 6.88
N LEU A 34 18.86 0.70 5.81
CA LEU A 34 18.02 0.29 4.68
C LEU A 34 17.02 -0.82 5.10
N PHE A 35 17.50 -1.77 5.89
CA PHE A 35 16.75 -2.89 6.41
C PHE A 35 16.88 -3.00 7.93
N GLY A 36 15.76 -3.20 8.63
CA GLY A 36 15.78 -3.61 10.04
C GLY A 36 16.37 -5.02 10.27
N LEU A 37 16.50 -5.41 11.54
CA LEU A 37 17.01 -6.72 11.93
C LEU A 37 15.91 -7.78 11.75
N ALA A 38 16.05 -8.59 10.70
CA ALA A 38 15.14 -9.69 10.39
C ALA A 38 15.90 -11.02 10.41
N SER A 39 15.57 -11.92 11.33
CA SER A 39 16.14 -13.28 11.32
C SER A 39 15.28 -14.24 10.51
N ILE A 40 15.93 -15.19 9.84
CA ILE A 40 15.28 -16.37 9.26
C ILE A 40 15.66 -17.56 10.14
N PRO A 41 14.71 -18.31 10.70
CA PRO A 41 15.03 -19.58 11.32
C PRO A 41 15.50 -20.56 10.24
N LEU A 42 16.80 -20.89 10.26
CA LEU A 42 17.39 -21.93 9.43
C LEU A 42 16.99 -23.29 10.01
N SER A 43 16.20 -24.06 9.27
CA SER A 43 15.92 -25.46 9.60
C SER A 43 16.34 -26.30 8.41
N GLN A 44 17.08 -27.39 8.62
CA GLN A 44 17.51 -28.29 7.55
C GLN A 44 16.49 -29.41 7.27
N ASP A 45 15.54 -29.62 8.19
CA ASP A 45 14.68 -30.81 8.21
C ASP A 45 13.24 -30.54 7.72
N SER A 46 13.02 -29.44 6.98
CA SER A 46 11.69 -29.10 6.46
C SER A 46 11.60 -29.23 4.94
N LEU A 47 10.41 -29.65 4.47
CA LEU A 47 10.02 -29.71 3.06
C LEU A 47 10.33 -28.40 2.32
N TRP A 48 10.62 -28.49 1.02
CA TRP A 48 11.00 -27.31 0.23
C TRP A 48 9.89 -26.26 0.15
N GLU A 49 8.63 -26.70 0.18
CA GLU A 49 7.47 -25.81 0.29
C GLU A 49 7.56 -24.91 1.53
N CYS A 50 7.85 -25.48 2.70
CA CYS A 50 7.98 -24.72 3.94
C CYS A 50 9.15 -23.74 3.87
N GLN A 51 10.25 -24.12 3.24
CA GLN A 51 11.40 -23.24 3.04
C GLN A 51 11.06 -22.06 2.12
N PHE A 52 10.35 -22.34 1.03
CA PHE A 52 9.85 -21.33 0.10
C PHE A 52 8.96 -20.32 0.82
N GLN A 53 7.96 -20.80 1.56
CA GLN A 53 7.07 -19.93 2.32
C GLN A 53 7.81 -19.09 3.37
N ARG A 54 8.80 -19.67 4.06
CA ARG A 54 9.67 -18.92 5.00
C ARG A 54 10.47 -17.83 4.31
N LEU A 55 11.08 -18.13 3.16
CA LEU A 55 11.85 -17.14 2.40
C LEU A 55 10.94 -16.01 1.92
N VAL A 56 9.76 -16.32 1.37
CA VAL A 56 8.75 -15.33 0.97
C VAL A 56 8.36 -14.45 2.16
N SER A 57 8.12 -15.06 3.33
CA SER A 57 7.77 -14.33 4.56
C SER A 57 8.88 -13.38 4.98
N TRP A 58 10.12 -13.86 5.00
CA TRP A 58 11.26 -13.06 5.39
C TRP A 58 11.52 -11.92 4.41
N LEU A 59 11.52 -12.18 3.10
CA LEU A 59 11.68 -11.13 2.09
C LEU A 59 10.57 -10.10 2.20
N TYR A 60 9.32 -10.52 2.45
CA TYR A 60 8.24 -9.57 2.67
C TYR A 60 8.52 -8.69 3.89
N VAL A 61 8.81 -9.29 5.03
CA VAL A 61 9.09 -8.56 6.28
C VAL A 61 10.26 -7.61 6.04
N LEU A 62 11.31 -8.08 5.36
CA LEU A 62 12.47 -7.30 5.02
C LEU A 62 12.14 -6.13 4.08
N TYR A 63 11.25 -6.27 3.11
CA TYR A 63 10.95 -5.22 2.13
C TYR A 63 9.88 -4.22 2.58
N TRP A 64 8.95 -4.66 3.44
CA TRP A 64 7.74 -3.91 3.73
C TRP A 64 7.56 -3.55 5.20
N GLU A 65 8.07 -4.37 6.13
CA GLU A 65 7.90 -4.15 7.56
C GLU A 65 9.17 -3.52 8.17
N PHE A 66 10.34 -4.11 7.91
CA PHE A 66 11.63 -3.67 8.41
C PHE A 66 12.42 -2.82 7.43
N GLY A 67 12.31 -3.10 6.13
CA GLY A 67 12.70 -2.16 5.11
C GLY A 67 11.65 -1.08 5.10
N LYS A 68 12.01 0.14 5.50
CA LYS A 68 11.07 1.25 5.38
C LYS A 68 10.79 1.37 3.89
N LYS A 69 9.59 1.02 3.41
CA LYS A 69 9.27 1.01 1.96
C LYS A 69 9.72 2.29 1.20
N ALA A 70 9.88 3.43 1.89
CA ALA A 70 10.37 4.67 1.30
C ALA A 70 11.83 4.55 0.87
N ASP A 71 12.66 3.86 1.67
CA ASP A 71 14.08 3.64 1.41
C ASP A 71 14.28 2.76 0.18
N ILE A 72 13.58 1.62 0.15
CA ILE A 72 13.64 0.70 -1.00
C ILE A 72 13.04 1.34 -2.25
N GLN A 73 11.90 2.04 -2.14
CA GLN A 73 11.28 2.70 -3.28
C GLN A 73 12.17 3.81 -3.83
N PHE A 74 12.82 4.59 -2.97
CA PHE A 74 13.78 5.62 -3.40
C PHE A 74 14.90 5.03 -4.25
N LEU A 75 15.50 3.92 -3.81
CA LEU A 75 16.55 3.24 -4.58
C LEU A 75 16.01 2.65 -5.89
N ILE A 76 14.82 2.03 -5.87
CA ILE A 76 14.18 1.49 -7.09
C ILE A 76 13.90 2.60 -8.10
N ASP A 77 13.50 3.80 -7.66
CA ASP A 77 13.25 4.93 -8.56
C ASP A 77 14.54 5.36 -9.29
N LEU A 78 15.70 5.17 -8.65
CA LEU A 78 17.02 5.47 -9.22
C LEU A 78 17.55 4.38 -10.15
N PHE A 79 17.02 3.15 -10.10
CA PHE A 79 17.48 2.06 -10.98
C PHE A 79 17.38 2.41 -12.45
N GLN A 80 16.32 3.14 -12.85
CA GLN A 80 16.15 3.57 -14.22
C GLN A 80 17.18 4.63 -14.63
N ALA A 81 17.52 5.55 -13.73
CA ALA A 81 18.51 6.60 -14.00
C ALA A 81 19.92 6.01 -14.16
N TYR A 82 20.25 4.98 -13.38
CA TYR A 82 21.55 4.30 -13.41
C TYR A 82 21.61 3.07 -14.33
N GLY A 83 20.53 2.74 -15.03
CA GLY A 83 20.50 1.58 -15.94
C GLY A 83 20.67 0.22 -15.25
N LEU A 84 20.30 0.11 -13.98
CA LEU A 84 20.51 -1.09 -13.15
C LEU A 84 19.45 -2.18 -13.34
N ASP A 85 18.32 -1.84 -13.95
CA ASP A 85 17.19 -2.75 -14.15
C ASP A 85 16.61 -2.64 -15.57
N PRO A 86 17.39 -3.01 -16.61
CA PRO A 86 16.97 -2.85 -18.00
C PRO A 86 15.70 -3.66 -18.34
N ASP A 87 15.55 -4.82 -17.70
CA ASP A 87 14.43 -5.75 -17.93
C ASP A 87 13.24 -5.49 -16.98
N GLY A 88 13.38 -4.56 -16.02
CA GLY A 88 12.35 -4.27 -15.02
C GLY A 88 12.12 -5.41 -14.01
N LEU A 89 13.03 -6.38 -13.90
CA LEU A 89 12.87 -7.52 -12.99
C LEU A 89 13.10 -7.12 -11.53
N CYS A 90 14.10 -6.27 -11.27
CA CYS A 90 14.44 -5.87 -9.90
C CYS A 90 13.32 -5.02 -9.27
N ARG A 91 12.69 -4.13 -10.05
CA ARG A 91 11.57 -3.31 -9.57
C ARG A 91 10.27 -4.10 -9.34
N GLU A 92 10.08 -5.20 -10.06
CA GLU A 92 8.90 -6.07 -9.91
C GLU A 92 9.08 -7.10 -8.79
N HIS A 93 10.30 -7.47 -8.44
CA HIS A 93 10.58 -8.51 -7.43
C HIS A 93 9.92 -8.24 -6.06
N PRO A 94 9.98 -7.03 -5.45
CA PRO A 94 9.27 -6.78 -4.19
C PRO A 94 7.74 -6.90 -4.29
N LYS A 95 7.16 -6.65 -5.48
CA LYS A 95 5.73 -6.81 -5.74
C LYS A 95 5.36 -8.29 -5.87
N LEU A 96 6.21 -9.07 -6.55
CA LEU A 96 6.09 -10.52 -6.63
C LEU A 96 6.12 -11.16 -5.24
N VAL A 97 7.11 -10.81 -4.40
CA VAL A 97 7.21 -11.33 -3.02
C VAL A 97 5.94 -11.04 -2.22
N ARG A 98 5.37 -9.84 -2.37
CA ARG A 98 4.09 -9.49 -1.77
C ARG A 98 2.94 -10.37 -2.28
N ALA A 99 2.86 -10.59 -3.59
CA ALA A 99 1.84 -11.46 -4.17
C ALA A 99 1.97 -12.91 -3.69
N LEU A 100 3.20 -13.45 -3.67
CA LEU A 100 3.51 -14.78 -3.14
C LEU A 100 3.13 -14.91 -1.68
N ARG A 101 3.45 -13.90 -0.84
CA ARG A 101 3.03 -13.88 0.57
C ARG A 101 1.51 -13.93 0.67
N THR A 102 0.81 -13.12 -0.12
CA THR A 102 -0.65 -13.07 -0.12
C THR A 102 -1.24 -14.46 -0.39
N ILE A 103 -0.77 -15.16 -1.42
CA ILE A 103 -1.29 -16.50 -1.76
C ILE A 103 -0.88 -17.56 -0.72
N ALA A 104 0.35 -17.52 -0.21
CA ALA A 104 0.85 -18.55 0.70
C ALA A 104 0.29 -18.45 2.13
N GLN A 105 -0.10 -17.25 2.58
CA GLN A 105 -0.42 -17.00 4.00
C GLN A 105 -1.82 -16.46 4.25
N HIS A 106 -2.45 -15.87 3.24
CA HIS A 106 -3.85 -15.53 3.32
C HIS A 106 -4.59 -16.59 2.53
N SER A 107 -5.48 -17.34 3.18
CA SER A 107 -6.50 -18.08 2.47
C SER A 107 -7.29 -17.05 1.66
N VAL A 108 -6.99 -16.92 0.37
CA VAL A 108 -7.75 -16.05 -0.53
C VAL A 108 -9.09 -16.75 -0.77
N VAL A 109 -10.01 -16.61 0.20
CA VAL A 109 -11.28 -17.37 0.25
C VAL A 109 -12.24 -16.94 -0.87
N SER A 110 -11.99 -15.82 -1.56
CA SER A 110 -12.89 -15.31 -2.59
C SER A 110 -12.19 -15.01 -3.91
N HIS A 111 -12.37 -15.88 -4.90
CA HIS A 111 -12.10 -15.58 -6.32
C HIS A 111 -12.97 -14.45 -6.91
N ASN A 112 -13.68 -13.68 -6.08
CA ASN A 112 -14.70 -12.72 -6.50
C ASN A 112 -14.23 -11.25 -6.45
N SER A 113 -13.03 -10.96 -5.92
CA SER A 113 -12.50 -9.59 -5.95
C SER A 113 -11.42 -9.43 -7.03
N GLU A 114 -11.52 -8.37 -7.84
CA GLU A 114 -10.57 -8.07 -8.92
C GLU A 114 -9.09 -7.96 -8.45
N PRO A 115 -8.79 -7.43 -7.25
CA PRO A 115 -7.42 -7.45 -6.69
C PRO A 115 -6.87 -8.86 -6.43
N ASP A 116 -7.71 -9.79 -5.97
CA ASP A 116 -7.30 -11.17 -5.71
C ASP A 116 -6.97 -11.89 -7.02
N ARG A 117 -7.78 -11.68 -8.06
CA ARG A 117 -7.54 -12.22 -9.41
C ARG A 117 -6.19 -11.76 -9.98
N ARG A 118 -5.85 -10.48 -9.84
CA ARG A 118 -4.55 -9.95 -10.29
C ARG A 118 -3.38 -10.56 -9.54
N THR A 119 -3.52 -10.74 -8.22
CA THR A 119 -2.50 -11.36 -7.38
C THR A 119 -2.24 -12.81 -7.83
N HIS A 120 -3.30 -13.59 -8.07
CA HIS A 120 -3.18 -14.94 -8.62
C HIS A 120 -2.49 -14.97 -9.99
N GLN A 121 -2.85 -14.07 -10.90
CA GLN A 121 -2.24 -14.01 -12.23
C GLN A 121 -0.73 -13.71 -12.18
N VAL A 122 -0.29 -12.83 -11.28
CA VAL A 122 1.14 -12.53 -11.10
C VAL A 122 1.89 -13.79 -10.66
N CYS A 123 1.39 -14.50 -9.65
CA CYS A 123 2.06 -15.70 -9.16
C CYS A 123 2.00 -16.85 -10.17
N GLN A 124 0.87 -17.05 -10.87
CA GLN A 124 0.76 -18.07 -11.92
C GLN A 124 1.75 -17.82 -13.06
N LYS A 125 1.90 -16.58 -13.52
CA LYS A 125 2.90 -16.23 -14.53
C LYS A 125 4.32 -16.52 -14.05
N TRP A 126 4.60 -16.21 -12.79
CA TRP A 126 5.91 -16.48 -12.21
C TRP A 126 6.19 -17.99 -12.09
N PHE A 127 5.23 -18.79 -11.59
CA PHE A 127 5.34 -20.24 -11.54
C PHE A 127 5.51 -20.85 -12.93
N ASP A 128 4.74 -20.40 -13.93
CA ASP A 128 4.87 -20.88 -15.31
C ASP A 128 6.26 -20.57 -15.89
N SER A 129 6.80 -19.38 -15.62
CA SER A 129 8.16 -19.03 -16.06
C SER A 129 9.26 -19.82 -15.33
N THR A 130 9.01 -20.26 -14.09
CA THR A 130 10.00 -20.87 -13.20
C THR A 130 10.03 -22.39 -13.28
N CYS A 131 8.87 -23.02 -13.15
CA CYS A 131 8.71 -24.48 -13.15
C CYS A 131 7.78 -25.01 -14.25
N ARG A 132 7.29 -24.17 -15.18
CA ARG A 132 6.37 -24.55 -16.28
C ARG A 132 5.04 -25.13 -15.80
N LEU A 133 4.59 -24.70 -14.62
CA LEU A 133 3.35 -25.13 -13.99
C LEU A 133 2.53 -23.91 -13.56
N LEU A 134 1.20 -24.07 -13.48
CA LEU A 134 0.30 -23.03 -12.95
C LEU A 134 0.50 -22.83 -11.44
N ALA A 135 0.88 -23.88 -10.73
CA ALA A 135 1.27 -23.87 -9.33
C ALA A 135 2.19 -25.07 -9.06
N PRO A 136 3.16 -24.96 -8.13
CA PRO A 136 3.99 -26.08 -7.72
C PRO A 136 3.13 -27.14 -7.01
N SER A 137 3.35 -28.42 -7.34
CA SER A 137 2.57 -29.52 -6.76
C SER A 137 3.44 -30.55 -6.05
N GLU A 138 4.69 -30.69 -6.46
CA GLU A 138 5.64 -31.64 -5.89
C GLU A 138 6.77 -30.91 -5.16
N ASP A 139 7.42 -31.59 -4.21
CA ASP A 139 8.55 -31.06 -3.44
C ASP A 139 9.70 -30.57 -4.35
N LYS A 140 9.89 -31.22 -5.51
CA LYS A 140 10.87 -30.80 -6.53
C LYS A 140 10.50 -29.47 -7.19
N ASP A 141 9.21 -29.22 -7.45
CA ASP A 141 8.75 -27.95 -8.03
C ASP A 141 9.01 -26.80 -7.06
N TRP A 142 8.75 -27.05 -5.77
CA TRP A 142 9.05 -26.11 -4.70
C TRP A 142 10.55 -25.83 -4.56
N GLN A 143 11.39 -26.84 -4.72
CA GLN A 143 12.85 -26.66 -4.74
C GLN A 143 13.28 -25.72 -5.88
N ILE A 144 12.75 -25.91 -7.09
CA ILE A 144 13.04 -25.04 -8.25
C ILE A 144 12.58 -23.60 -7.96
N CYS A 145 11.36 -23.44 -7.46
CA CYS A 145 10.81 -22.14 -7.10
C CYS A 145 11.64 -21.43 -6.03
N LEU A 146 12.09 -22.16 -5.01
CA LEU A 146 12.93 -21.63 -3.95
C LEU A 146 14.27 -21.13 -4.48
N LEU A 147 14.97 -21.94 -5.29
CA LEU A 147 16.27 -21.55 -5.86
C LEU A 147 16.13 -20.33 -6.77
N GLN A 148 15.07 -20.27 -7.58
CA GLN A 148 14.79 -19.10 -8.41
C GLN A 148 14.50 -17.87 -7.57
N LEU A 149 13.71 -17.98 -6.50
CA LEU A 149 13.41 -16.87 -5.60
C LEU A 149 14.66 -16.32 -4.90
N VAL A 150 15.57 -17.20 -4.47
CA VAL A 150 16.88 -16.81 -3.93
C VAL A 150 17.69 -16.03 -4.97
N ASN A 151 17.81 -16.55 -6.19
CA ASN A 151 18.56 -15.91 -7.27
C ASN A 151 18.01 -14.52 -7.62
N GLU A 152 16.69 -14.37 -7.67
CA GLU A 152 16.06 -13.06 -7.88
C GLU A 152 16.32 -12.09 -6.72
N ALA A 153 16.27 -12.57 -5.47
CA ALA A 153 16.58 -11.76 -4.30
C ALA A 153 18.06 -11.32 -4.27
N GLU A 154 18.99 -12.19 -4.69
CA GLU A 154 20.41 -11.84 -4.83
C GLU A 154 20.62 -10.75 -5.88
N LYS A 155 20.02 -10.90 -7.07
CA LYS A 155 20.07 -9.86 -8.12
C LYS A 155 19.51 -8.54 -7.64
N PHE A 156 18.39 -8.57 -6.90
CA PHE A 156 17.79 -7.38 -6.32
C PHE A 156 18.73 -6.70 -5.31
N PHE A 157 19.38 -7.48 -4.43
CA PHE A 157 20.38 -6.95 -3.49
C PHE A 157 21.62 -6.39 -4.18
N ASP A 158 22.07 -7.04 -5.26
CA ASP A 158 23.17 -6.53 -6.08
C ASP A 158 22.80 -5.20 -6.74
N ALA A 159 21.60 -5.08 -7.29
CA ALA A 159 21.11 -3.82 -7.87
C ALA A 159 21.02 -2.71 -6.81
N LEU A 160 20.54 -3.00 -5.60
CA LEU A 160 20.55 -2.04 -4.50
C LEU A 160 21.97 -1.62 -4.12
N HIS A 161 22.91 -2.57 -4.04
CA HIS A 161 24.29 -2.28 -3.69
C HIS A 161 24.97 -1.40 -4.75
N GLN A 162 24.80 -1.73 -6.02
CA GLN A 162 25.29 -0.91 -7.13
C GLN A 162 24.68 0.49 -7.09
N CYS A 163 23.37 0.61 -6.84
CA CYS A 163 22.72 1.90 -6.71
C CYS A 163 23.34 2.75 -5.59
N LEU A 164 23.67 2.15 -4.44
CA LEU A 164 24.35 2.88 -3.36
C LEU A 164 25.77 3.31 -3.74
N LEU A 165 26.50 2.49 -4.50
CA LEU A 165 27.81 2.87 -5.05
C LEU A 165 27.69 4.05 -6.02
N PHE A 166 26.71 4.02 -6.92
CA PHE A 166 26.44 5.15 -7.82
C PHE A 166 26.11 6.42 -7.06
N ILE A 167 25.24 6.37 -6.04
CA ILE A 167 24.93 7.52 -5.19
C ILE A 167 26.20 8.07 -4.53
N LYS A 168 27.08 7.19 -4.05
CA LYS A 168 28.32 7.58 -3.38
C LYS A 168 29.25 8.38 -4.29
N ASP A 169 29.38 7.93 -5.54
CA ASP A 169 30.30 8.47 -6.52
C ASP A 169 29.68 9.64 -7.34
N ASP A 170 28.39 9.93 -7.12
CA ASP A 170 27.66 11.03 -7.76
C ASP A 170 28.04 12.39 -7.14
N GLU A 171 28.22 13.41 -7.98
CA GLU A 171 28.53 14.78 -7.54
C GLU A 171 27.40 15.37 -6.67
N SER A 172 26.15 14.95 -6.91
CA SER A 172 24.96 15.35 -6.17
C SER A 172 24.66 14.44 -4.97
N CYS A 173 25.60 13.60 -4.51
CA CYS A 173 25.42 12.66 -3.39
C CYS A 173 24.73 13.31 -2.17
N ASN A 174 25.19 14.48 -1.73
CA ASN A 174 24.60 15.18 -0.58
C ASN A 174 23.12 15.56 -0.83
N GLU A 175 22.79 16.06 -2.02
CA GLU A 175 21.42 16.42 -2.37
C GLU A 175 20.52 15.18 -2.42
N MET A 176 21.02 14.07 -2.96
CA MET A 176 20.31 12.79 -3.00
C MET A 176 20.05 12.24 -1.59
N LEU A 177 21.03 12.34 -0.68
CA LEU A 177 20.87 11.93 0.71
C LEU A 177 19.83 12.79 1.44
N GLU A 178 19.82 14.10 1.22
CA GLU A 178 18.80 14.98 1.79
C GLU A 178 17.41 14.68 1.23
N GLN A 179 17.27 14.45 -0.07
CA GLN A 179 16.01 13.99 -0.66
C GLN A 179 15.55 12.66 -0.08
N TRP A 180 16.48 11.73 0.15
CA TRP A 180 16.18 10.45 0.76
C TRP A 180 15.66 10.63 2.20
N LYS A 181 16.37 11.38 3.05
CA LYS A 181 15.94 11.69 4.42
C LYS A 181 14.56 12.32 4.46
N LEU A 182 14.34 13.32 3.60
CA LEU A 182 13.05 13.98 3.48
C LEU A 182 11.93 13.01 3.13
N ARG A 183 12.15 12.06 2.21
CA ARG A 183 11.14 11.02 1.89
C ARG A 183 10.87 10.09 3.08
N ARG A 184 11.85 9.87 3.96
CA ARG A 184 11.66 9.09 5.19
C ARG A 184 10.81 9.85 6.20
N GLU A 185 11.04 11.15 6.33
CA GLU A 185 10.31 12.02 7.25
C GLU A 185 8.87 12.29 6.78
N LYS A 186 8.67 12.49 5.47
CA LYS A 186 7.37 12.72 4.84
C LYS A 186 6.51 11.46 4.70
N ARG A 187 6.66 10.47 5.60
CA ARG A 187 5.88 9.25 5.55
C ARG A 187 5.41 8.79 6.92
N LEU A 188 4.09 8.64 7.04
CA LEU A 188 3.44 8.07 8.20
C LEU A 188 2.99 6.64 7.92
N SER A 189 3.12 5.78 8.92
CA SER A 189 2.54 4.44 8.87
C SER A 189 1.01 4.52 9.00
N PRO A 190 0.27 3.48 8.58
CA PRO A 190 -1.15 3.35 8.88
C PRO A 190 -1.49 3.57 10.34
N TRP A 191 -0.64 3.08 11.24
CA TRP A 191 -0.81 3.22 12.69
C TRP A 191 -0.65 4.65 13.16
N ASP A 192 0.29 5.40 12.58
CA ASP A 192 0.51 6.82 12.91
C ASP A 192 -0.70 7.66 12.47
N TYR A 193 -1.23 7.40 11.27
CA TYR A 193 -2.49 8.00 10.83
C TYR A 193 -3.64 7.65 11.77
N ASP A 194 -3.82 6.37 12.11
CA ASP A 194 -4.89 5.94 13.01
C ASP A 194 -4.75 6.56 14.41
N ALA A 195 -3.52 6.79 14.89
CA ALA A 195 -3.26 7.47 16.16
C ALA A 195 -3.60 8.96 16.09
N LEU A 196 -3.19 9.68 15.04
CA LEU A 196 -3.51 11.09 14.83
C LEU A 196 -5.02 11.32 14.65
N ILE A 197 -5.71 10.45 13.91
CA ILE A 197 -7.17 10.51 13.79
C ILE A 197 -7.82 10.33 15.16
N ARG A 198 -7.36 9.38 15.97
CA ARG A 198 -7.89 9.16 17.34
C ARG A 198 -7.67 10.36 18.24
N GLU A 199 -6.48 10.95 18.22
CA GLU A 199 -6.15 12.18 18.94
C GLU A 199 -7.12 13.30 18.56
N LEU A 200 -7.22 13.61 17.26
CA LEU A 200 -8.08 14.69 16.77
C LEU A 200 -9.58 14.44 16.98
N MET A 201 -10.06 13.20 16.83
CA MET A 201 -11.45 12.86 17.14
C MET A 201 -11.75 13.05 18.64
N SER A 202 -10.81 12.68 19.51
CA SER A 202 -10.94 12.90 20.96
C SER A 202 -11.00 14.40 21.28
N ASP A 203 -10.13 15.20 20.68
CA ASP A 203 -10.10 16.65 20.88
C ASP A 203 -11.39 17.33 20.37
N LEU A 204 -12.01 16.79 19.32
CA LEU A 204 -13.29 17.25 18.78
C LEU A 204 -14.52 16.69 19.51
N GLY A 205 -14.35 15.78 20.48
CA GLY A 205 -15.46 15.12 21.18
C GLY A 205 -16.26 14.14 20.31
N ILE A 206 -15.66 13.58 19.25
CA ILE A 206 -16.28 12.60 18.35
C ILE A 206 -16.00 11.18 18.87
N GLU A 207 -17.04 10.47 19.32
CA GLU A 207 -16.89 9.11 19.84
C GLU A 207 -17.10 8.05 18.73
N GLY A 208 -16.12 7.15 18.54
CA GLY A 208 -16.29 6.01 17.63
C GLY A 208 -15.00 5.41 17.06
N GLN A 209 -14.35 4.49 17.80
CA GLN A 209 -13.12 3.82 17.36
C GLN A 209 -13.23 3.07 16.02
N LYS A 210 -14.43 2.56 15.67
CA LYS A 210 -14.67 1.84 14.40
C LYS A 210 -14.57 2.73 13.16
N GLN A 211 -14.68 4.05 13.29
CA GLN A 211 -14.63 4.98 12.16
C GLN A 211 -13.20 5.32 11.73
N VAL A 212 -12.22 5.24 12.64
CA VAL A 212 -10.81 5.61 12.42
C VAL A 212 -10.22 4.92 11.18
N THR A 213 -10.29 3.59 11.14
CA THR A 213 -9.71 2.80 10.04
C THR A 213 -10.46 3.02 8.72
N THR A 214 -11.75 3.32 8.78
CA THR A 214 -12.59 3.62 7.61
C THR A 214 -12.21 4.96 7.01
N ILE A 215 -12.08 6.00 7.85
CA ILE A 215 -11.65 7.35 7.46
C ILE A 215 -10.26 7.26 6.82
N ARG A 216 -9.30 6.59 7.48
CA ARG A 216 -7.95 6.42 6.93
C ARG A 216 -7.99 5.73 5.56
N LYS A 217 -8.62 4.56 5.45
CA LYS A 217 -8.67 3.82 4.17
C LYS A 217 -9.25 4.65 3.03
N ARG A 218 -10.20 5.54 3.34
CA ARG A 218 -10.88 6.38 2.36
C ARG A 218 -10.04 7.58 1.91
N TYR A 219 -9.42 8.29 2.85
CA TYR A 219 -8.79 9.60 2.58
C TYR A 219 -7.26 9.57 2.56
N GLN A 220 -6.61 8.51 3.05
CA GLN A 220 -5.14 8.43 3.13
C GLN A 220 -4.45 8.69 1.78
N SER A 221 -4.96 8.11 0.69
CA SER A 221 -4.36 8.33 -0.64
C SER A 221 -4.52 9.77 -1.17
N GLN A 222 -5.50 10.52 -0.67
CA GLN A 222 -5.66 11.94 -0.97
C GLN A 222 -4.71 12.77 -0.12
N TRP A 223 -4.63 12.49 1.18
CA TRP A 223 -3.69 13.15 2.09
C TRP A 223 -2.24 12.95 1.62
N ASP A 224 -1.84 11.71 1.32
CA ASP A 224 -0.49 11.40 0.85
C ASP A 224 -0.13 12.21 -0.42
N ARG A 225 -1.08 12.39 -1.36
CA ARG A 225 -0.85 13.20 -2.57
C ARG A 225 -0.67 14.69 -2.26
N TYR A 226 -1.50 15.25 -1.39
CA TYR A 226 -1.37 16.64 -0.97
C TYR A 226 -0.06 16.86 -0.22
N LEU A 227 0.25 16.01 0.75
CA LEU A 227 1.45 16.10 1.58
C LEU A 227 2.75 15.94 0.77
N GLN A 228 2.72 15.15 -0.30
CA GLN A 228 3.84 15.05 -1.25
C GLN A 228 4.06 16.33 -2.06
N SER A 229 3.03 17.16 -2.25
CA SER A 229 3.13 18.44 -2.97
C SER A 229 3.69 19.59 -2.12
N LEU A 230 3.77 19.41 -0.79
CA LEU A 230 4.26 20.43 0.12
C LEU A 230 5.77 20.63 0.01
N THR A 231 6.17 21.90 0.03
CA THR A 231 7.56 22.35 0.07
C THR A 231 8.25 21.97 1.39
N ASN A 232 9.59 21.92 1.38
CA ASN A 232 10.39 21.38 2.49
C ASN A 232 10.42 22.27 3.75
N SER A 233 9.89 23.48 3.68
CA SER A 233 9.83 24.42 4.81
C SER A 233 8.68 24.17 5.78
N ASP A 234 7.73 23.31 5.43
CA ASP A 234 6.46 23.21 6.14
C ASP A 234 6.50 22.04 7.14
N ASP A 235 6.04 22.25 8.37
CA ASP A 235 5.93 21.19 9.39
C ASP A 235 4.99 20.09 8.87
N PHE A 236 5.58 18.97 8.45
CA PHE A 236 4.87 17.87 7.83
C PHE A 236 3.80 17.29 8.77
N LYS A 237 4.11 17.18 10.07
CA LYS A 237 3.20 16.58 11.05
C LYS A 237 2.01 17.50 11.30
N GLU A 238 2.25 18.80 11.36
CA GLU A 238 1.19 19.81 11.49
C GLU A 238 0.28 19.83 10.25
N ASN A 239 0.84 19.73 9.05
CA ASN A 239 0.06 19.64 7.82
C ASN A 239 -0.78 18.36 7.74
N VAL A 240 -0.24 17.22 8.19
CA VAL A 240 -1.03 15.98 8.32
C VAL A 240 -2.21 16.21 9.26
N LYS A 241 -1.97 16.81 10.43
CA LYS A 241 -3.04 17.11 11.39
C LYS A 241 -4.11 18.00 10.77
N ARG A 242 -3.74 19.04 10.02
CA ARG A 242 -4.68 19.90 9.30
C ARG A 242 -5.50 19.14 8.26
N CYS A 243 -4.88 18.29 7.44
CA CYS A 243 -5.63 17.48 6.47
C CYS A 243 -6.65 16.56 7.14
N ILE A 244 -6.27 15.90 8.23
CA ILE A 244 -7.18 15.03 8.99
C ILE A 244 -8.28 15.87 9.64
N LEU A 245 -7.91 16.99 10.26
CA LEU A 245 -8.84 17.91 10.91
C LEU A 245 -9.86 18.46 9.91
N ASP A 246 -9.41 18.93 8.75
CA ASP A 246 -10.28 19.36 7.65
C ASP A 246 -11.21 18.23 7.21
N THR A 247 -10.72 16.99 7.13
CA THR A 247 -11.57 15.84 6.77
C THR A 247 -12.59 15.49 7.86
N LEU A 248 -12.27 15.70 9.14
CA LEU A 248 -13.16 15.46 10.28
C LEU A 248 -14.18 16.61 10.46
N LEU A 249 -13.77 17.84 10.18
CA LEU A 249 -14.57 19.06 10.29
C LEU A 249 -15.41 19.34 9.04
N ASP A 250 -14.98 18.86 7.88
CA ASP A 250 -15.79 18.84 6.67
C ASP A 250 -16.93 17.84 6.89
N LYS A 251 -17.98 18.35 7.55
CA LYS A 251 -19.27 17.69 7.82
C LYS A 251 -20.04 17.41 6.53
N THR A 252 -19.38 16.97 5.47
CA THR A 252 -19.99 16.60 4.19
C THR A 252 -20.67 15.23 4.22
N GLU A 253 -20.66 14.54 5.37
CA GLU A 253 -21.41 13.29 5.57
C GLU A 253 -22.29 13.30 6.82
N ILE A 254 -23.15 14.31 6.95
CA ILE A 254 -24.48 13.97 7.43
C ILE A 254 -25.08 13.14 6.28
N LEU A 255 -25.21 11.83 6.47
CA LEU A 255 -25.85 10.95 5.51
C LEU A 255 -27.24 11.53 5.21
N MET A 256 -27.45 11.93 3.95
CA MET A 256 -28.75 12.42 3.51
C MET A 256 -29.80 11.36 3.87
N PRO A 257 -30.87 11.70 4.62
CA PRO A 257 -31.83 10.71 5.12
C PRO A 257 -32.78 10.20 4.01
N LEU A 258 -32.37 10.28 2.74
CA LEU A 258 -33.14 9.90 1.55
C LEU A 258 -32.35 8.94 0.66
N GLY A 259 -33.01 7.84 0.29
CA GLY A 259 -32.56 6.87 -0.69
C GLY A 259 -33.33 6.95 -2.02
N THR A 260 -33.00 6.05 -2.95
CA THR A 260 -33.69 5.90 -4.24
C THR A 260 -35.16 5.51 -4.06
N ASP A 261 -35.44 4.65 -3.09
CA ASP A 261 -36.78 4.09 -2.85
C ASP A 261 -37.77 5.17 -2.40
N ASP A 262 -37.28 6.16 -1.65
CA ASP A 262 -38.07 7.30 -1.18
C ASP A 262 -38.53 8.18 -2.35
N ILE A 263 -37.68 8.36 -3.36
CA ILE A 263 -38.00 9.13 -4.56
C ILE A 263 -39.02 8.38 -5.43
N ILE A 264 -38.82 7.06 -5.62
CA ILE A 264 -39.73 6.20 -6.37
C ILE A 264 -41.12 6.22 -5.74
N GLN A 265 -41.19 6.07 -4.42
CA GLN A 265 -42.45 6.02 -3.68
C GLN A 265 -43.19 7.36 -3.69
N VAL A 266 -42.48 8.48 -3.53
CA VAL A 266 -43.10 9.81 -3.33
C VAL A 266 -43.39 10.55 -4.65
N PHE A 267 -42.58 10.33 -5.68
CA PHE A 267 -42.74 10.99 -6.98
C PHE A 267 -43.28 10.08 -8.08
N HIS A 268 -43.59 8.81 -7.76
CA HIS A 268 -44.13 7.80 -8.67
C HIS A 268 -43.31 7.66 -9.97
N VAL A 269 -41.99 7.65 -9.82
CA VAL A 269 -41.01 7.50 -10.92
C VAL A 269 -40.60 6.03 -11.03
N GLU A 270 -40.50 5.49 -12.24
CA GLU A 270 -40.08 4.10 -12.45
C GLU A 270 -38.61 3.87 -12.08
N ALA A 271 -38.31 2.69 -11.52
CA ALA A 271 -36.94 2.32 -11.17
C ALA A 271 -36.04 2.31 -12.42
N GLY A 272 -34.91 3.02 -12.35
CA GLY A 272 -33.97 3.16 -13.47
C GLY A 272 -34.19 4.41 -14.33
N ASP A 273 -35.21 5.22 -14.04
CA ASP A 273 -35.41 6.51 -14.69
C ASP A 273 -34.29 7.51 -14.33
N ARG A 274 -33.83 8.28 -15.32
CA ARG A 274 -32.85 9.36 -15.16
C ARG A 274 -33.36 10.46 -14.23
N GLU A 275 -34.66 10.61 -14.06
CA GLU A 275 -35.27 11.59 -13.17
C GLU A 275 -34.94 11.33 -11.69
N ILE A 276 -34.73 10.06 -11.29
CA ILE A 276 -34.31 9.69 -9.93
C ILE A 276 -32.96 10.33 -9.59
N GLY A 277 -31.99 10.24 -10.51
CA GLY A 277 -30.66 10.82 -10.33
C GLY A 277 -30.70 12.35 -10.24
N LYS A 278 -31.56 13.01 -11.01
CA LYS A 278 -31.76 14.47 -10.95
C LYS A 278 -32.37 14.89 -9.60
N LEU A 279 -33.39 14.19 -9.14
CA LEU A 279 -34.06 14.48 -7.87
C LEU A 279 -33.13 14.23 -6.67
N LEU A 280 -32.32 13.17 -6.68
CA LEU A 280 -31.30 12.95 -5.64
C LEU A 280 -30.18 13.98 -5.68
N GLY A 281 -29.80 14.47 -6.87
CA GLY A 281 -28.85 15.58 -7.00
C GLY A 281 -29.39 16.88 -6.39
N LEU A 282 -30.65 17.20 -6.64
CA LEU A 282 -31.33 18.37 -6.05
C LEU A 282 -31.52 18.21 -4.53
N ALA A 283 -31.92 17.02 -4.07
CA ALA A 283 -32.04 16.68 -2.65
C ALA A 283 -30.71 16.91 -1.92
N ARG A 284 -29.61 16.46 -2.53
CA ARG A 284 -28.26 16.63 -1.99
C ARG A 284 -27.86 18.11 -1.92
N ASN A 285 -28.23 18.93 -2.89
CA ASN A 285 -27.96 20.37 -2.85
C ASN A 285 -28.80 21.09 -1.78
N LEU A 286 -30.08 20.75 -1.64
CA LEU A 286 -30.95 21.31 -0.59
C LEU A 286 -30.45 20.92 0.82
N PHE A 287 -30.06 19.66 0.99
CA PHE A 287 -29.54 19.15 2.25
C PHE A 287 -28.16 19.72 2.60
N ARG A 288 -27.31 20.02 1.61
CA ARG A 288 -26.06 20.77 1.81
C ARG A 288 -26.30 22.18 2.32
N ASN A 289 -27.35 22.84 1.84
CA ASN A 289 -27.70 24.20 2.26
C ASN A 289 -28.41 24.25 3.62
N ASN A 290 -29.05 23.16 4.04
CA ASN A 290 -29.65 23.03 5.37
C ASN A 290 -29.61 21.57 5.85
N SER A 291 -28.57 21.24 6.62
CA SER A 291 -28.26 19.87 7.01
C SER A 291 -29.09 19.32 8.19
N TYR A 292 -30.04 20.11 8.71
CA TYR A 292 -30.92 19.72 9.81
C TYR A 292 -32.29 19.20 9.34
N LEU A 293 -32.54 19.18 8.02
CA LEU A 293 -33.81 18.74 7.46
C LEU A 293 -34.02 17.24 7.68
N THR A 294 -35.17 16.90 8.26
CA THR A 294 -35.64 15.51 8.32
C THR A 294 -35.99 14.98 6.94
N LYS A 295 -36.13 13.66 6.81
CA LYS A 295 -36.54 12.98 5.57
C LYS A 295 -37.79 13.60 4.93
N ASP A 296 -38.82 13.84 5.74
CA ASP A 296 -40.11 14.37 5.26
C ASP A 296 -40.03 15.85 4.87
N GLU A 297 -39.27 16.64 5.62
CA GLU A 297 -39.03 18.05 5.29
C GLU A 297 -38.25 18.21 3.99
N LEU A 298 -37.24 17.37 3.77
CA LEU A 298 -36.44 17.37 2.55
C LEU A 298 -37.26 16.96 1.32
N LEU A 299 -38.16 15.98 1.45
CA LEU A 299 -39.12 15.59 0.41
C LEU A 299 -40.12 16.72 0.09
N ASN A 300 -40.59 17.43 1.12
CA ASN A 300 -41.50 18.56 0.94
C ASN A 300 -40.82 19.75 0.23
N GLU A 301 -39.56 20.03 0.56
CA GLU A 301 -38.77 21.06 -0.14
C GLU A 301 -38.45 20.66 -1.60
N LEU A 302 -38.20 19.38 -1.86
CA LEU A 302 -38.08 18.86 -3.23
C LEU A 302 -39.37 19.06 -4.04
N LYS A 303 -40.55 18.80 -3.45
CA LYS A 303 -41.85 19.02 -4.10
C LYS A 303 -42.05 20.49 -4.45
N LYS A 304 -41.73 21.41 -3.54
CA LYS A 304 -41.84 22.87 -3.76
C LYS A 304 -40.93 23.34 -4.90
N ASN A 305 -39.70 22.83 -4.98
CA ASN A 305 -38.76 23.19 -6.04
C ASN A 305 -39.18 22.61 -7.41
N LYS A 306 -39.72 21.39 -7.45
CA LYS A 306 -40.24 20.78 -8.69
C LYS A 306 -41.44 21.53 -9.29
N ILE A 307 -42.25 22.18 -8.45
CA ILE A 307 -43.39 23.00 -8.90
C ILE A 307 -42.92 24.33 -9.50
N LYS A 308 -41.83 24.91 -8.97
CA LYS A 308 -41.25 26.16 -9.51
C LYS A 308 -40.57 25.99 -10.87
N ASP A 309 -40.05 24.81 -11.19
CA ASP A 309 -39.45 24.49 -12.49
C ASP A 309 -40.49 24.20 -13.60
N LYS A 310 -41.79 24.13 -13.26
CA LYS A 310 -42.90 23.85 -14.19
C LYS A 310 -43.81 25.05 -14.47
N GLY A 311 -43.54 26.21 -13.87
CA GLY A 311 -44.21 27.49 -14.14
C GLY A 311 -43.28 28.44 -14.86
#